data_AF-A0A838KNN4-F1
#
_entry.id   AF-A0A838KNN4-F1
#
_cell.length_a   1.000
_cell.length_b   1.000
_cell.length_c   1.000
_cell.angle_alpha   90.00
_cell.angle_beta   90.00
_cell.angle_gamma   90.00
#
_symmetry.space_group_name_H-M   'P 1'
#
loop_
_entity.id
_entity.type
_entity.pdbx_description
1 polymer ?
#
loop_
_entity_poly.entity_id
_entity_poly.type
_entity_poly.pdbx_seq_one_letter_code
_entity_poly.pdbx_strand_id
1 'polypeptide(L)'
;MTPATDLAHVAGSNPAVQAAWISSSAALGIAVVGVIATGVAQWLSTRRAHSNALALFKVQAQEANKARDAELEERRRVALLEARRMAYVRFLDSTRLFNDAERQRLRLRSEHPYLEQQAQGVPDEATADVRHDYLRLSSEAAKQGASAFSSYEEIALLAPSSVADAAVKFMNAIDGPGDVTRLRYAFLMKAKADVGVASNTT
;
A
#
# COMPACT_ATOMS: atom_id res chain seq x y z
N MET A 1 -54.14 58.12 -98.25
CA MET A 1 -53.12 58.67 -97.34
C MET A 1 -53.13 57.82 -96.08
N THR A 2 -52.15 56.92 -95.96
CA THR A 2 -51.72 56.16 -94.76
C THR A 2 -50.76 57.04 -93.92
N PRO A 3 -50.28 56.68 -92.69
CA PRO A 3 -50.36 55.40 -91.95
C PRO A 3 -50.59 55.53 -90.41
N ALA A 4 -50.74 54.40 -89.70
CA ALA A 4 -50.04 54.10 -88.42
C ALA A 4 -50.48 52.69 -87.90
N THR A 5 -49.69 51.64 -88.17
CA THR A 5 -48.68 50.99 -87.30
C THR A 5 -49.23 50.09 -86.19
N ASP A 6 -49.10 48.81 -86.49
CA ASP A 6 -49.12 47.60 -85.68
C ASP A 6 -47.85 47.51 -84.81
N LEU A 7 -47.96 47.01 -83.57
CA LEU A 7 -46.81 46.66 -82.73
C LEU A 7 -47.08 45.31 -82.05
N ALA A 8 -46.63 44.25 -82.73
CA ALA A 8 -46.48 42.91 -82.18
C ALA A 8 -44.99 42.53 -82.11
N HIS A 9 -44.67 41.76 -81.06
CA HIS A 9 -43.55 40.83 -80.93
C HIS A 9 -42.11 41.35 -80.91
N VAL A 10 -41.48 41.27 -79.73
CA VAL A 10 -40.10 40.72 -79.60
C VAL A 10 -40.01 39.90 -78.31
N ALA A 11 -40.21 38.59 -78.41
CA ALA A 11 -39.75 37.62 -77.41
C ALA A 11 -38.52 36.92 -77.99
N GLY A 12 -37.38 37.61 -77.97
CA GLY A 12 -36.09 37.05 -78.37
C GLY A 12 -35.41 36.39 -77.17
N SER A 13 -35.37 35.06 -77.15
CA SER A 13 -34.62 34.26 -76.17
C SER A 13 -33.11 34.49 -76.35
N ASN A 14 -32.49 35.18 -75.41
CA ASN A 14 -31.09 35.57 -75.45
C ASN A 14 -30.17 34.37 -75.11
N PRO A 15 -29.29 33.91 -76.03
CA PRO A 15 -28.43 32.73 -75.83
C PRO A 15 -27.44 32.88 -74.66
N ALA A 16 -27.14 34.11 -74.26
CA ALA A 16 -26.33 34.40 -73.07
C ALA A 16 -27.00 33.94 -71.76
N VAL A 17 -28.33 33.92 -71.71
CA VAL A 17 -29.09 33.50 -70.51
C VAL A 17 -29.09 31.98 -70.38
N GLN A 18 -29.21 31.23 -71.49
CA GLN A 18 -29.15 29.76 -71.47
C GLN A 18 -27.75 29.23 -71.13
N ALA A 19 -26.69 29.86 -71.66
CA ALA A 19 -25.31 29.50 -71.33
C ALA A 19 -24.98 29.76 -69.85
N ALA A 20 -25.51 30.84 -69.26
CA ALA A 20 -25.34 31.15 -67.84
C ALA A 20 -26.05 30.14 -66.91
N TRP A 21 -27.19 29.58 -67.32
CA TRP A 21 -27.89 28.55 -66.54
C TRP A 21 -27.16 27.19 -66.55
N ILE A 22 -26.59 26.80 -67.69
CA ILE A 22 -25.84 25.54 -67.83
C ILE A 22 -24.48 25.63 -67.10
N SER A 23 -23.79 26.77 -67.15
CA SER A 23 -22.52 26.95 -66.44
C SER A 23 -22.73 27.05 -64.92
N SER A 24 -23.80 27.71 -64.47
CA SER A 24 -24.12 27.83 -63.04
C SER A 24 -24.49 26.48 -62.40
N SER A 25 -25.18 25.60 -63.13
CA SER A 25 -25.54 24.27 -62.64
C SER A 25 -24.35 23.29 -62.61
N ALA A 26 -23.44 23.37 -63.59
CA ALA A 26 -22.19 22.62 -63.58
C ALA A 26 -21.25 23.05 -62.43
N ALA A 27 -21.13 24.36 -62.18
CA ALA A 27 -20.32 24.90 -61.08
C ALA A 27 -20.87 24.51 -59.70
N LEU A 28 -22.19 24.52 -59.52
CA LEU A 28 -22.86 24.03 -58.31
C LEU A 28 -22.63 22.53 -58.09
N GLY A 29 -22.69 21.73 -59.16
CA GLY A 29 -22.42 20.29 -59.10
C GLY A 29 -21.01 19.96 -58.63
N ILE A 30 -19.99 20.64 -59.16
CA ILE A 30 -18.58 20.41 -58.79
C ILE A 30 -18.31 20.90 -57.36
N ALA A 31 -18.87 22.04 -56.96
CA ALA A 31 -18.72 22.57 -55.61
C ALA A 31 -19.33 21.63 -54.55
N VAL A 32 -20.51 21.07 -54.80
CA VAL A 32 -21.17 20.12 -53.90
C VAL A 32 -20.36 18.81 -53.79
N VAL A 33 -19.85 18.29 -54.91
CA VAL A 33 -18.99 17.09 -54.90
C VAL A 33 -17.67 17.35 -54.15
N GLY A 34 -17.07 18.54 -54.31
CA GLY A 34 -15.86 18.94 -53.59
C GLY A 34 -16.06 19.03 -52.07
N VAL A 35 -17.19 19.59 -51.61
CA VAL A 35 -17.53 19.67 -50.18
C VAL A 35 -17.81 18.29 -49.59
N ILE A 36 -18.52 17.42 -50.31
CA ILE A 36 -18.81 16.05 -49.86
C ILE A 36 -17.51 15.22 -49.82
N ALA A 37 -16.65 15.30 -50.82
CA ALA A 37 -15.37 14.59 -50.86
C ALA A 37 -14.45 15.05 -49.72
N THR A 38 -14.38 16.35 -49.46
CA THR A 38 -13.59 16.92 -48.35
C THR A 38 -14.15 16.50 -46.99
N GLY A 39 -15.48 16.49 -46.84
CA GLY A 39 -16.16 16.03 -45.61
C GLY A 39 -15.97 14.54 -45.34
N VAL A 40 -16.03 13.68 -46.37
CA VAL A 40 -15.77 12.23 -46.23
C VAL A 40 -14.30 11.96 -45.93
N ALA A 41 -13.36 12.69 -46.53
CA ALA A 41 -11.94 12.58 -46.24
C ALA A 41 -11.61 13.02 -44.79
N GLN A 42 -12.18 14.12 -44.31
CA GLN A 42 -12.06 14.57 -42.92
C GLN A 42 -12.70 13.59 -41.95
N TRP A 43 -13.85 13.00 -42.29
CA TRP A 43 -14.53 12.00 -41.46
C TRP A 43 -13.77 10.66 -41.39
N LEU A 44 -13.18 10.22 -42.51
CA LEU A 44 -12.34 9.02 -42.54
C LEU A 44 -11.01 9.25 -41.80
N SER A 45 -10.41 10.44 -41.92
CA SER A 45 -9.17 10.77 -41.20
C SER A 45 -9.40 10.91 -39.70
N THR A 46 -10.49 11.55 -39.27
CA THR A 46 -10.87 11.63 -37.84
C THR A 46 -11.28 10.27 -37.29
N ARG A 47 -11.96 9.40 -38.06
CA ARG A 47 -12.25 8.02 -37.63
C ARG A 47 -10.98 7.18 -37.45
N ARG A 48 -10.03 7.27 -38.38
CA ARG A 48 -8.73 6.57 -38.28
C ARG A 48 -7.87 7.14 -37.14
N ALA A 49 -7.90 8.45 -36.94
CA ALA A 49 -7.22 9.10 -35.81
C ALA A 49 -7.88 8.71 -34.47
N HIS A 50 -9.20 8.61 -34.40
CA HIS A 50 -9.92 8.13 -33.21
C HIS A 50 -9.63 6.66 -32.90
N SER A 51 -9.58 5.78 -33.91
CA SER A 51 -9.23 4.37 -33.67
C SER A 51 -7.77 4.22 -33.20
N ASN A 52 -6.84 5.00 -33.76
CA ASN A 52 -5.44 5.00 -33.34
C ASN A 52 -5.27 5.62 -31.94
N ALA A 53 -6.00 6.70 -31.63
CA ALA A 53 -6.00 7.31 -30.31
C ALA A 53 -6.62 6.38 -29.25
N LEU A 54 -7.72 5.68 -29.57
CA LEU A 54 -8.31 4.69 -28.68
C LEU A 54 -7.39 3.49 -28.45
N ALA A 55 -6.63 3.06 -29.47
CA ALA A 55 -5.61 2.03 -29.32
C ALA A 55 -4.47 2.51 -28.39
N LEU A 56 -3.98 3.74 -28.58
CA LEU A 56 -2.98 4.34 -27.69
C LEU A 56 -3.49 4.51 -26.25
N PHE A 57 -4.72 4.97 -26.05
CA PHE A 57 -5.32 5.08 -24.71
C PHE A 57 -5.51 3.71 -24.04
N LYS A 58 -5.86 2.68 -24.79
CA LYS A 58 -5.95 1.31 -24.26
C LYS A 58 -4.59 0.80 -23.80
N VAL A 59 -3.53 1.03 -24.59
CA VAL A 59 -2.16 0.67 -24.23
C VAL A 59 -1.70 1.46 -23.00
N GLN A 60 -1.91 2.78 -22.99
CA GLN A 60 -1.59 3.64 -21.84
C GLN A 60 -2.36 3.25 -20.57
N ALA A 61 -3.65 2.91 -20.68
CA ALA A 61 -4.44 2.45 -19.54
C ALA A 61 -3.95 1.09 -19.00
N GLN A 62 -3.53 0.18 -19.88
CA GLN A 62 -2.94 -1.10 -19.46
C GLN A 62 -1.58 -0.92 -18.77
N GLU A 63 -0.74 -0.03 -19.29
CA GLU A 63 0.56 0.30 -18.69
C GLU A 63 0.38 1.01 -17.33
N ALA A 64 -0.55 1.96 -17.23
CA ALA A 64 -0.87 2.65 -15.98
C ALA A 64 -1.43 1.68 -14.92
N ASN A 65 -2.28 0.73 -15.32
CA ASN A 65 -2.78 -0.30 -14.39
C ASN A 65 -1.66 -1.22 -13.90
N LYS A 66 -0.78 -1.69 -14.78
CA LYS A 66 0.39 -2.51 -14.39
C LYS A 66 1.32 -1.75 -13.44
N ALA A 67 1.59 -0.47 -13.72
CA ALA A 67 2.41 0.37 -12.86
C ALA A 67 1.77 0.57 -11.48
N ARG A 68 0.44 0.79 -11.44
CA ARG A 68 -0.31 0.90 -10.19
C ARG A 68 -0.32 -0.39 -9.39
N ASP A 69 -0.47 -1.54 -10.05
CA ASP A 69 -0.44 -2.85 -9.37
C ASP A 69 0.95 -3.11 -8.77
N ALA A 70 2.01 -2.82 -9.51
CA ALA A 70 3.39 -2.90 -9.01
C ALA A 70 3.64 -1.95 -7.82
N GLU A 71 3.11 -0.73 -7.89
CA GLU A 71 3.20 0.23 -6.79
C GLU A 71 2.43 -0.24 -5.55
N LEU A 72 1.25 -0.83 -5.71
CA LEU A 72 0.47 -1.38 -4.60
C LEU A 72 1.18 -2.58 -3.96
N GLU A 73 1.80 -3.45 -4.75
CA GLU A 73 2.61 -4.55 -4.24
C GLU A 73 3.83 -4.02 -3.46
N GLU A 74 4.51 -3.02 -3.98
CA GLU A 74 5.66 -2.41 -3.30
C GLU A 74 5.25 -1.74 -1.98
N ARG A 75 4.15 -0.97 -1.99
CA ARG A 75 3.58 -0.37 -0.78
C ARG A 75 3.21 -1.44 0.26
N ARG A 76 2.65 -2.57 -0.17
CA ARG A 76 2.34 -3.70 0.73
C ARG A 76 3.60 -4.32 1.32
N ARG A 77 4.66 -4.49 0.52
CA ARG A 77 5.95 -5.01 0.99
C ARG A 77 6.58 -4.08 2.02
N VAL A 78 6.61 -2.78 1.74
CA VAL A 78 7.13 -1.77 2.66
C VAL A 78 6.32 -1.74 3.96
N ALA A 79 4.99 -1.76 3.87
CA ALA A 79 4.11 -1.81 5.04
C ALA A 79 4.34 -3.06 5.89
N LEU A 80 4.54 -4.22 5.27
CA LEU A 80 4.85 -5.46 5.99
C LEU A 80 6.21 -5.39 6.69
N LEU A 81 7.23 -4.86 6.02
CA LEU A 81 8.56 -4.66 6.61
C LEU A 81 8.50 -3.70 7.80
N GLU A 82 7.74 -2.62 7.69
CA GLU A 82 7.52 -1.69 8.80
C GLU A 82 6.77 -2.33 9.95
N ALA A 83 5.70 -3.09 9.68
CA ALA A 83 4.98 -3.85 10.70
C ALA A 83 5.90 -4.83 11.45
N ARG A 84 6.78 -5.56 10.74
CA ARG A 84 7.79 -6.42 11.36
C ARG A 84 8.78 -5.64 12.23
N ARG A 85 9.29 -4.50 11.75
CA ARG A 85 10.17 -3.63 12.54
C ARG A 85 9.51 -3.21 13.85
N MET A 86 8.25 -2.77 13.78
CA MET A 86 7.49 -2.36 14.96
C MET A 86 7.20 -3.53 15.91
N ALA A 87 6.91 -4.72 15.40
CA ALA A 87 6.75 -5.93 16.20
C ALA A 87 8.06 -6.28 16.96
N TYR A 88 9.22 -6.19 16.29
CA TYR A 88 10.52 -6.44 16.92
C TYR A 88 10.84 -5.45 18.03
N VAL A 89 10.55 -4.15 17.82
CA VAL A 89 10.73 -3.12 18.85
C VAL A 89 9.82 -3.40 20.05
N ARG A 90 8.52 -3.64 19.82
CA ARG A 90 7.55 -3.94 20.88
C ARG A 90 7.95 -5.18 21.69
N PHE A 91 8.44 -6.22 21.03
CA PHE A 91 8.94 -7.41 21.70
C PHE A 91 10.17 -7.13 22.57
N LEU A 92 11.14 -6.37 22.07
CA LEU A 92 12.32 -5.99 22.87
C LEU A 92 11.96 -5.14 24.09
N ASP A 93 11.02 -4.22 23.94
CA ASP A 93 10.59 -3.36 25.04
C ASP A 93 9.82 -4.14 26.11
N SER A 94 8.85 -4.97 25.69
CA SER A 94 8.08 -5.82 26.61
C SER A 94 8.94 -6.86 27.32
N THR A 95 9.86 -7.52 26.62
CA THR A 95 10.80 -8.47 27.25
C THR A 95 11.77 -7.79 28.20
N ARG A 96 12.19 -6.55 27.93
CA ARG A 96 12.98 -5.75 28.87
C ARG A 96 12.18 -5.46 30.15
N LEU A 97 10.96 -4.95 30.02
CA LEU A 97 10.10 -4.66 31.17
C LEU A 97 9.81 -5.91 32.00
N PHE A 98 9.57 -7.03 31.34
CA PHE A 98 9.37 -8.31 32.01
C PHE A 98 10.62 -8.75 32.79
N ASN A 99 11.80 -8.68 32.18
CA ASN A 99 13.07 -9.01 32.84
C ASN A 99 13.36 -8.09 34.02
N ASP A 100 13.13 -6.78 33.88
CA ASP A 100 13.33 -5.83 34.97
C ASP A 100 12.37 -6.13 36.15
N ALA A 101 11.11 -6.45 35.87
CA ALA A 101 10.14 -6.85 36.89
C ALA A 101 10.51 -8.18 37.58
N GLU A 102 10.93 -9.19 36.82
CA GLU A 102 11.41 -10.47 37.36
C GLU A 102 12.67 -10.29 38.22
N ARG A 103 13.63 -9.46 37.79
CA ARG A 103 14.82 -9.14 38.59
C ARG A 103 14.45 -8.49 39.92
N GLN A 104 13.51 -7.54 39.92
CA GLN A 104 13.05 -6.92 41.17
C GLN A 104 12.37 -7.94 42.09
N ARG A 105 11.50 -8.79 41.54
CA ARG A 105 10.82 -9.86 42.28
C ARG A 105 11.81 -10.86 42.89
N LEU A 106 12.77 -11.33 42.09
CA LEU A 106 13.82 -12.26 42.51
C LEU A 106 14.77 -11.64 43.52
N ARG A 107 15.11 -10.36 43.37
CA ARG A 107 15.91 -9.62 44.34
C ARG A 107 15.21 -9.55 45.69
N LEU A 108 13.95 -9.14 45.73
CA LEU A 108 13.18 -9.08 46.98
C LEU A 108 13.07 -10.47 47.63
N ARG A 109 12.85 -11.52 46.83
CA ARG A 109 12.86 -12.92 47.29
C ARG A 109 14.21 -13.34 47.87
N SER A 110 15.32 -12.94 47.26
CA SER A 110 16.67 -13.26 47.74
C SER A 110 17.07 -12.51 49.01
N GLU A 111 16.59 -11.27 49.17
CA GLU A 111 16.82 -10.44 50.36
C GLU A 111 15.96 -10.92 51.55
N HIS A 112 14.88 -11.66 51.29
CA HIS A 112 13.92 -12.14 52.28
C HIS A 112 13.62 -13.65 52.12
N PRO A 113 14.52 -14.54 52.58
CA PRO A 113 14.39 -16.00 52.40
C PRO A 113 13.11 -16.60 53.00
N TYR A 114 12.54 -15.95 54.02
CA TYR A 114 11.27 -16.35 54.63
C TYR A 114 10.09 -16.28 53.65
N LEU A 115 10.18 -15.51 52.57
CA LEU A 115 9.16 -15.49 51.51
C LEU A 115 9.05 -16.84 50.78
N GLU A 116 10.16 -17.58 50.64
CA GLU A 116 10.13 -18.95 50.09
C GLU A 116 9.53 -19.94 51.07
N GLN A 117 9.90 -19.83 52.35
CA GLN A 117 9.39 -20.71 53.41
C GLN A 117 7.88 -20.53 53.59
N GLN A 118 7.38 -19.30 53.46
CA GLN A 118 5.95 -19.03 53.51
C GLN A 118 5.20 -19.61 52.31
N ALA A 119 5.78 -19.57 51.11
CA ALA A 119 5.21 -20.25 49.93
C ALA A 119 5.15 -21.78 50.11
N GLN A 120 6.01 -22.34 50.97
CA GLN A 120 6.03 -23.74 51.37
C GLN A 120 5.12 -24.05 52.57
N GLY A 121 4.33 -23.08 53.05
CA GLY A 121 3.38 -23.27 54.15
C GLY A 121 3.99 -23.16 55.55
N VAL A 122 5.24 -22.72 55.67
CA VAL A 122 5.87 -22.43 56.97
C VAL A 122 5.32 -21.09 57.50
N PRO A 123 4.71 -21.07 58.69
CA PRO A 123 4.25 -19.81 59.30
C PRO A 123 5.48 -19.00 59.71
N ASP A 124 5.63 -17.79 59.17
CA ASP A 124 6.71 -16.89 59.58
C ASP A 124 6.33 -15.40 59.48
N GLU A 125 7.05 -14.58 60.25
CA GLU A 125 6.85 -13.16 60.53
C GLU A 125 7.25 -12.23 59.37
N ALA A 126 6.93 -12.58 58.13
CA ALA A 126 7.03 -11.63 57.03
C ALA A 126 6.21 -10.38 57.40
N THR A 127 6.86 -9.24 57.55
CA THR A 127 6.16 -7.97 57.78
C THR A 127 5.12 -7.79 56.67
N ALA A 128 3.92 -7.35 57.04
CA ALA A 128 2.81 -7.22 56.10
C ALA A 128 3.20 -6.41 54.85
N ASP A 129 4.09 -5.43 55.02
CA ASP A 129 4.65 -4.58 53.97
C ASP A 129 5.48 -5.36 52.94
N VAL A 130 6.42 -6.22 53.39
CA VAL A 130 7.26 -7.02 52.48
C VAL A 130 6.41 -8.01 51.69
N ARG A 131 5.39 -8.60 52.33
CA ARG A 131 4.44 -9.49 51.65
C ARG A 131 3.63 -8.73 50.59
N HIS A 132 3.13 -7.54 50.94
CA HIS A 132 2.39 -6.70 50.01
C HIS A 132 3.25 -6.31 48.80
N ASP A 133 4.50 -5.90 49.03
CA ASP A 133 5.45 -5.56 47.97
C ASP A 133 5.80 -6.75 47.08
N TYR A 134 5.99 -7.94 47.65
CA TYR A 134 6.23 -9.15 46.87
C TYR A 134 5.04 -9.51 45.98
N LEU A 135 3.81 -9.42 46.50
CA LEU A 135 2.59 -9.65 45.72
C LEU A 135 2.43 -8.61 44.61
N ARG A 136 2.74 -7.34 44.89
CA ARG A 136 2.73 -6.25 43.91
C ARG A 136 3.72 -6.53 42.77
N LEU A 137 4.98 -6.85 43.09
CA LEU A 137 6.01 -7.17 42.10
C LEU A 137 5.67 -8.44 41.31
N SER A 138 5.07 -9.45 41.96
CA SER A 138 4.61 -10.68 41.28
C SER A 138 3.49 -10.39 40.29
N SER A 139 2.53 -9.54 40.67
CA SER A 139 1.46 -9.07 39.78
C SER A 139 2.02 -8.27 38.60
N GLU A 140 3.01 -7.40 38.86
CA GLU A 140 3.68 -6.62 37.83
C GLU A 140 4.45 -7.51 36.86
N ALA A 141 5.25 -8.46 37.35
CA ALA A 141 5.96 -9.41 36.52
C ALA A 141 5.01 -10.27 35.67
N ALA A 142 3.89 -10.73 36.23
CA ALA A 142 2.86 -11.47 35.47
C ALA A 142 2.24 -10.61 34.34
N LYS A 143 1.92 -9.35 34.60
CA LYS A 143 1.40 -8.41 33.58
C LYS A 143 2.41 -8.17 32.47
N GLN A 144 3.67 -7.93 32.83
CA GLN A 144 4.72 -7.71 31.84
C GLN A 144 5.04 -8.99 31.06
N GLY A 145 4.97 -10.17 31.70
CA GLY A 145 5.10 -11.47 31.05
C GLY A 145 4.01 -11.71 30.01
N ALA A 146 2.75 -11.39 30.33
CA ALA A 146 1.65 -11.47 29.36
C ALA A 146 1.85 -10.51 28.17
N SER A 147 2.35 -9.30 28.42
CA SER A 147 2.71 -8.33 27.37
C SER A 147 3.83 -8.84 26.46
N ALA A 148 4.88 -9.43 27.05
CA ALA A 148 5.99 -10.04 26.32
C ALA A 148 5.55 -11.27 25.50
N PHE A 149 4.60 -12.04 26.02
CA PHE A 149 4.02 -13.17 25.30
C PHE A 149 3.17 -12.71 24.10
N SER A 150 2.32 -11.70 24.30
CA SER A 150 1.50 -11.14 23.22
C SER A 150 2.34 -10.52 22.10
N SER A 151 3.43 -9.83 22.43
CA SER A 151 4.35 -9.29 21.43
C SER A 151 5.14 -10.38 20.70
N TYR A 152 5.43 -11.50 21.37
CA TYR A 152 5.98 -12.69 20.73
C TYR A 152 4.98 -13.31 19.73
N GLU A 153 3.69 -13.44 20.07
CA GLU A 153 2.67 -13.96 19.14
C GLU A 153 2.60 -13.11 17.87
N GLU A 154 2.75 -11.78 18.00
CA GLU A 154 2.84 -10.89 16.86
C GLU A 154 4.06 -11.21 15.96
N ILE A 155 5.22 -11.48 16.55
CA ILE A 155 6.41 -11.92 15.81
C ILE A 155 6.15 -13.27 15.12
N ALA A 156 5.52 -14.22 15.80
CA ALA A 156 5.24 -15.54 15.23
C ALA A 156 4.33 -15.47 13.99
N LEU A 157 3.44 -14.47 13.93
CA LEU A 157 2.54 -14.24 12.80
C LEU A 157 3.21 -13.48 11.65
N LEU A 158 4.04 -12.49 11.95
CA LEU A 158 4.56 -11.56 10.95
C LEU A 158 5.95 -11.93 10.42
N ALA A 159 6.78 -12.56 11.24
CA ALA A 159 8.20 -12.77 10.98
C ALA A 159 8.50 -14.14 10.37
N PRO A 160 9.67 -14.31 9.72
CA PRO A 160 10.17 -15.63 9.35
C PRO A 160 10.37 -16.52 10.59
N SER A 161 10.20 -17.83 10.41
CA SER A 161 10.36 -18.83 11.49
C SER A 161 11.69 -18.70 12.24
N SER A 162 12.79 -18.41 11.52
CA SER A 162 14.11 -18.25 12.15
C SER A 162 14.20 -17.08 13.16
N VAL A 163 13.38 -16.04 12.98
CA VAL A 163 13.29 -14.90 13.92
C VAL A 163 12.36 -15.26 15.08
N ALA A 164 11.22 -15.90 14.77
CA ALA A 164 10.28 -16.40 15.79
C ALA A 164 10.94 -17.40 16.75
N ASP A 165 11.72 -18.36 16.24
CA ASP A 165 12.47 -19.32 17.05
C ASP A 165 13.48 -18.65 17.97
N ALA A 166 14.14 -17.59 17.49
CA ALA A 166 15.07 -16.81 18.30
C ALA A 166 14.34 -16.01 19.38
N ALA A 167 13.16 -15.47 19.07
CA ALA A 167 12.30 -14.78 20.02
C ALA A 167 11.83 -15.71 21.15
N VAL A 168 11.35 -16.93 20.83
CA VAL A 168 10.99 -17.95 21.85
C VAL A 168 12.17 -18.25 22.77
N LYS A 169 13.35 -18.52 22.20
CA LYS A 169 14.54 -18.85 22.99
C LYS A 169 14.93 -17.70 23.92
N PHE A 170 14.84 -16.46 23.43
CA PHE A 170 15.11 -15.29 24.26
C PHE A 170 14.06 -15.13 25.37
N MET A 171 12.78 -15.27 25.07
CA MET A 171 11.69 -15.18 26.07
C MET A 171 11.84 -16.25 27.16
N ASN A 172 12.09 -17.50 26.79
CA ASN A 172 12.27 -18.62 27.73
C ASN A 172 13.53 -18.45 28.61
N ALA A 173 14.52 -17.67 28.16
CA ALA A 173 15.72 -17.42 28.95
C ALA A 173 15.49 -16.42 30.08
N ILE A 174 14.46 -15.57 29.99
CA ILE A 174 14.16 -14.57 31.03
C ILE A 174 13.64 -15.26 32.29
N ASP A 175 12.86 -16.33 32.14
CA ASP A 175 12.29 -17.12 33.25
C ASP A 175 13.17 -18.33 33.66
N GLY A 176 14.26 -18.58 32.92
CA GLY A 176 15.10 -19.77 33.09
C GLY A 176 16.57 -19.47 33.43
N PRO A 177 17.41 -20.50 33.62
CA PRO A 177 18.84 -20.35 33.88
C PRO A 177 19.67 -19.94 32.64
N GLY A 178 19.02 -19.37 31.62
CA GLY A 178 19.63 -19.09 30.32
C GLY A 178 20.45 -17.81 30.32
N ASP A 179 21.47 -17.75 29.46
CA ASP A 179 22.18 -16.51 29.16
C ASP A 179 21.30 -15.59 28.30
N VAL A 180 20.50 -14.77 28.99
CA VAL A 180 19.59 -13.77 28.43
C VAL A 180 20.33 -12.83 27.45
N THR A 181 21.55 -12.42 27.77
CA THR A 181 22.32 -11.47 26.95
C THR A 181 22.67 -12.09 25.61
N ARG A 182 23.18 -13.33 25.62
CA ARG A 182 23.51 -14.07 24.41
C ARG A 182 22.28 -14.31 23.53
N LEU A 183 21.15 -14.69 24.13
CA LEU A 183 19.93 -15.00 23.39
C LEU A 183 19.25 -13.73 22.84
N ARG A 184 19.31 -12.62 23.59
CA ARG A 184 18.95 -11.29 23.07
C ARG A 184 19.78 -10.93 21.84
N TYR A 185 21.10 -11.12 21.90
CA TYR A 185 21.97 -10.82 20.76
C TYR A 185 21.66 -11.71 19.55
N ALA A 186 21.42 -13.00 19.76
CA ALA A 186 21.01 -13.92 18.70
C ALA A 186 19.71 -13.48 18.02
N PHE A 187 18.70 -13.07 18.80
CA PHE A 187 17.47 -12.48 18.26
C PHE A 187 17.74 -11.21 17.46
N LEU A 188 18.49 -10.25 18.01
CA LEU A 188 18.82 -8.99 17.33
C LEU A 188 19.53 -9.21 15.98
N MET A 189 20.44 -10.18 15.91
CA MET A 189 21.12 -10.52 14.66
C MET A 189 20.15 -11.05 13.59
N LYS A 190 19.19 -11.90 13.98
CA LYS A 190 18.17 -12.44 13.07
C LYS A 190 17.16 -11.36 12.66
N ALA A 191 16.68 -10.56 13.60
CA ALA A 191 15.78 -9.43 13.33
C ALA A 191 16.44 -8.44 12.37
N LYS A 192 17.70 -8.05 12.62
CA LYS A 192 18.45 -7.15 11.73
C LYS A 192 18.64 -7.73 10.33
N ALA A 193 18.90 -9.04 10.22
CA ALA A 193 19.01 -9.69 8.92
C ALA A 193 17.68 -9.69 8.15
N ASP A 194 16.55 -9.92 8.83
CA ASP A 194 15.22 -9.91 8.20
C ASP A 194 14.83 -8.52 7.65
N VAL A 195 14.96 -7.45 8.45
CA VAL A 195 14.52 -6.10 8.03
C VAL A 195 15.62 -5.25 7.39
N GLY A 196 16.88 -5.68 7.44
CA GLY A 196 18.05 -4.96 6.96
C GLY A 196 18.55 -5.40 5.58
N VAL A 197 18.20 -6.61 5.11
CA VAL A 197 18.59 -7.08 3.75
C VAL A 197 17.81 -6.37 2.64
N ALA A 198 16.71 -5.69 2.96
CA ALA A 198 15.94 -4.88 2.01
C ALA A 198 16.66 -3.63 1.48
N SER A 199 17.83 -3.23 2.02
CA SER A 199 18.53 -2.01 1.58
C SER A 199 19.62 -2.22 0.51
N ASN A 200 19.91 -3.45 0.08
CA ASN A 200 21.05 -3.74 -0.80
C ASN A 200 20.67 -4.25 -2.21
N THR A 201 19.43 -4.06 -2.63
CA THR A 201 18.98 -4.36 -4.00
C THR A 201 18.29 -3.17 -4.63
N THR A 202 19.05 -2.11 -4.91
CA THR A 202 18.80 -1.13 -5.99
C THR A 202 20.12 -0.50 -6.39
#